data_AF-A0A9J6FG33-F1
#
_entry.id   AF-A0A9J6FG33-F1
#
_cell.length_a   1.000
_cell.length_b   1.000
_cell.length_c   1.000
_cell.angle_alpha   90.00
_cell.angle_beta   90.00
_cell.angle_gamma   90.00
#
_symmetry.space_group_name_H-M   'P 1'
#
loop_
_entity.id
_entity.type
_entity.pdbx_description
1 polymer ?
#
loop_
_entity_poly.entity_id
_entity_poly.type
_entity_poly.pdbx_seq_one_letter_code
_entity_poly.pdbx_strand_id
1 'polypeptide(L)'
;MTDIRRFFKRQRVSDEGLSSSRAEESSVTCDSVAPLDQSDADFHQRTVAEVVDSMKGTPSSGSFIVRAFTNYKKLHEACRDHVKSQWHQEAMAASQNFMDVLTGKQLPIVQQLNRSLQDQAERNRLKLFPIVSTIIFCATHDMLIRGKQSGSGVFNDLLDFRVGAGDICLQEHFASGAGNAKYTSVRVQNEIITICATS
;
A
#
# COMPACT_ATOMS: atom_id res chain seq x y z
N MET A 1 -24.83 14.34 12.88
CA MET A 1 -23.63 13.63 12.40
C MET A 1 -22.61 14.69 12.02
N THR A 2 -21.67 14.97 12.91
CA THR A 2 -20.66 16.02 12.71
C THR A 2 -19.84 15.69 11.47
N ASP A 3 -19.76 16.63 10.53
CA ASP A 3 -19.03 16.46 9.28
C ASP A 3 -17.53 16.39 9.58
N ILE A 4 -16.99 15.16 9.65
CA ILE A 4 -15.58 14.86 9.91
C ILE A 4 -14.66 15.68 8.99
N ARG A 5 -15.10 15.99 7.75
CA ARG A 5 -14.33 16.83 6.82
C ARG A 5 -14.22 18.27 7.29
N ARG A 6 -15.26 18.84 7.93
CA ARG A 6 -15.18 20.19 8.54
C ARG A 6 -14.23 20.22 9.72
N PHE A 7 -14.24 19.19 10.56
CA PHE A 7 -13.34 19.08 11.70
C PHE A 7 -11.87 19.08 11.23
N PHE A 8 -11.52 18.26 10.24
CA PHE A 8 -10.15 18.22 9.71
C PHE A 8 -9.74 19.50 8.97
N LYS A 9 -10.68 20.18 8.29
CA LYS A 9 -10.42 21.50 7.71
C LYS A 9 -10.07 22.54 8.79
N ARG A 10 -10.74 22.49 9.95
CA ARG A 10 -10.44 23.36 11.09
C ARG A 10 -9.05 23.10 11.69
N GLN A 11 -8.63 21.83 11.76
CA GLN A 11 -7.29 21.47 12.24
C GLN A 11 -6.18 21.98 11.32
N ARG A 12 -6.33 21.88 9.98
CA ARG A 12 -5.31 22.39 9.02
C ARG A 12 -5.06 23.89 9.17
N VAL A 13 -6.09 24.69 9.42
CA VAL A 13 -5.96 26.16 9.56
C VAL A 13 -5.09 26.54 10.77
N SER A 14 -5.07 25.71 11.81
CA SER A 14 -4.20 25.92 12.98
C SER A 14 -2.72 25.61 12.70
N ASP A 15 -2.41 24.75 11.72
CA ASP A 15 -1.05 24.28 11.43
C ASP A 15 -0.24 25.27 10.55
N GLU A 16 -0.91 26.09 9.73
CA GLU A 16 -0.29 27.09 8.85
C GLU A 16 0.46 28.22 9.62
N GLY A 17 0.25 28.33 10.93
CA GLY A 17 0.91 29.33 11.79
C GLY A 17 2.24 28.88 12.43
N LEU A 18 2.66 27.61 12.29
CA LEU A 18 3.82 27.04 13.02
C LEU A 18 4.98 26.56 12.12
N SER A 19 4.91 26.77 10.81
CA SER A 19 5.95 26.34 9.87
C SER A 19 7.12 27.33 9.80
N SER A 20 8.05 27.28 10.77
CA SER A 20 9.41 27.81 10.58
C SER A 20 10.43 27.09 11.46
N SER A 21 10.86 25.90 11.06
CA SER A 21 12.23 25.44 11.35
C SER A 21 12.63 24.32 10.41
N ARG A 22 13.67 24.62 9.61
CA ARG A 22 14.39 23.78 8.66
C ARG A 22 15.15 22.67 9.41
N ALA A 23 14.91 21.41 9.07
CA ALA A 23 15.69 20.28 9.57
C ALA A 23 16.88 20.01 8.64
N GLU A 24 18.07 19.92 9.22
CA GLU A 24 19.34 19.62 8.56
C GLU A 24 19.40 18.14 8.12
N GLU A 25 19.90 17.90 6.91
CA GLU A 25 20.18 16.58 6.36
C GLU A 25 21.45 16.00 7.03
N SER A 26 21.28 14.92 7.79
CA SER A 26 22.40 14.09 8.25
C SER A 26 22.70 13.02 7.20
N SER A 27 23.80 13.18 6.47
CA SER A 27 24.37 12.16 5.59
C SER A 27 24.92 10.99 6.42
N VAL A 28 24.31 9.81 6.30
CA VAL A 28 24.87 8.56 6.83
C VAL A 28 25.30 7.72 5.64
N THR A 29 26.61 7.62 5.44
CA THR A 29 27.26 6.67 4.54
C THR A 29 27.35 5.32 5.25
N CYS A 30 26.75 4.27 4.67
CA CYS A 30 27.00 2.89 5.07
C CYS A 30 27.78 2.18 3.95
N ASP A 31 29.11 2.14 4.10
CA ASP A 31 29.96 1.20 3.37
C ASP A 31 29.90 -0.17 4.08
N SER A 32 29.61 -1.21 3.30
CA SER A 32 30.18 -2.59 3.34
C SER A 32 29.17 -3.58 2.74
N VAL A 33 29.18 -3.72 1.41
CA VAL A 33 28.49 -4.82 0.71
C VAL A 33 29.50 -5.97 0.56
N ALA A 34 29.20 -7.12 1.15
CA ALA A 34 29.94 -8.36 0.90
C ALA A 34 29.70 -8.83 -0.55
N PRO A 35 30.70 -9.43 -1.24
CA PRO A 35 30.54 -9.84 -2.63
C PRO A 35 29.47 -10.93 -2.76
N LEU A 36 28.45 -10.66 -3.58
CA LEU A 36 27.45 -11.64 -4.00
C LEU A 36 28.11 -12.69 -4.91
N ASP A 37 27.89 -13.95 -4.53
CA ASP A 37 28.32 -15.19 -5.16
C ASP A 37 27.97 -15.19 -6.66
N GLN A 38 28.99 -15.33 -7.51
CA GLN A 38 28.89 -15.29 -8.98
C GLN A 38 28.13 -16.49 -9.59
N SER A 39 27.58 -17.40 -8.78
CA SER A 39 26.93 -18.63 -9.23
C SER A 39 25.42 -18.50 -9.54
N ASP A 40 24.75 -17.43 -9.10
CA ASP A 40 23.30 -17.23 -9.34
C ASP A 40 22.96 -16.62 -10.71
N ALA A 41 23.94 -15.99 -11.38
CA ALA A 41 23.72 -15.34 -12.68
C ALA A 41 23.46 -16.35 -13.82
N ASP A 42 23.99 -17.56 -13.71
CA ASP A 42 23.91 -18.58 -14.76
C ASP A 42 22.57 -19.35 -14.74
N PHE A 43 21.87 -19.40 -13.60
CA PHE A 43 20.56 -20.06 -13.51
C PHE A 43 19.44 -19.22 -14.16
N HIS A 44 19.56 -17.88 -14.11
CA HIS A 44 18.60 -16.97 -14.73
C HIS A 44 18.80 -16.81 -16.25
N GLN A 45 19.96 -17.15 -16.81
CA GLN A 45 20.20 -17.04 -18.26
C GLN A 45 19.75 -18.28 -19.04
N ARG A 46 19.76 -19.46 -18.41
CA ARG A 46 19.30 -20.71 -19.05
C ARG A 46 17.77 -20.76 -19.25
N THR A 47 17.00 -20.18 -18.34
CA THR A 47 15.53 -20.11 -18.46
C THR A 47 15.07 -19.17 -19.56
N VAL A 48 15.74 -18.03 -19.77
CA VAL A 48 15.36 -17.09 -20.83
C VAL A 48 15.59 -17.69 -22.21
N ALA A 49 16.71 -18.39 -22.43
CA ALA A 49 16.99 -19.04 -23.71
C ALA A 49 15.97 -20.15 -24.01
N GLU A 50 15.62 -21.00 -23.03
CA GLU A 50 14.63 -22.07 -23.18
C GLU A 50 13.19 -21.53 -23.36
N VAL A 51 12.83 -20.45 -22.67
CA VAL A 51 11.54 -19.76 -22.84
C VAL A 51 11.45 -19.09 -24.22
N VAL A 52 12.53 -18.46 -24.68
CA VAL A 52 12.60 -17.85 -26.02
C VAL A 52 12.55 -18.91 -27.13
N ASP A 53 13.15 -20.09 -26.93
CA ASP A 53 13.07 -21.20 -27.88
C ASP A 53 11.68 -21.85 -27.89
N SER A 54 10.99 -21.91 -26.74
CA SER A 54 9.59 -22.34 -26.63
C SER A 54 8.62 -21.42 -27.38
N MET A 55 8.96 -20.12 -27.51
CA MET A 55 8.16 -19.15 -28.26
C MET A 55 8.31 -19.23 -29.79
N LYS A 56 9.33 -19.94 -30.31
CA LYS A 56 9.59 -20.06 -31.76
C LYS A 56 8.56 -20.90 -32.54
N GLY A 57 7.58 -21.48 -31.87
CA GLY A 57 6.48 -22.25 -32.47
C GLY A 57 5.10 -21.61 -32.40
N THR A 58 4.97 -20.33 -32.00
CA THR A 58 3.65 -19.72 -31.78
C THR A 58 2.96 -19.35 -33.11
N PRO A 59 1.69 -19.77 -33.31
CA PRO A 59 0.94 -19.43 -34.52
C PRO A 59 0.81 -17.92 -34.64
N SER A 60 0.99 -17.44 -35.87
CA SER A 60 1.06 -16.03 -36.26
C SER A 60 0.22 -15.11 -35.39
N SER A 61 0.89 -14.16 -34.73
CA SER A 61 0.26 -13.11 -33.93
C SER A 61 -0.87 -12.45 -34.73
N GLY A 62 -2.10 -12.66 -34.27
CA GLY A 62 -3.32 -12.34 -35.01
C GLY A 62 -3.43 -10.85 -35.35
N SER A 63 -4.11 -10.57 -36.46
CA SER A 63 -4.42 -9.26 -37.04
C SER A 63 -5.21 -8.28 -36.14
N PHE A 64 -5.34 -8.55 -34.84
CA PHE A 64 -5.95 -7.66 -33.85
C PHE A 64 -4.95 -7.07 -32.86
N ILE A 65 -3.71 -7.58 -32.80
CA ILE A 65 -2.73 -7.20 -31.79
C ILE A 65 -1.51 -6.55 -32.45
N VAL A 66 -0.94 -7.19 -33.49
CA VAL A 66 0.35 -6.76 -34.07
C VAL A 66 0.18 -5.92 -35.32
N ARG A 67 -0.89 -6.13 -36.09
CA ARG A 67 -1.16 -5.42 -37.35
C ARG A 67 -2.63 -5.02 -37.41
N ALA A 68 -2.92 -3.95 -38.12
CA ALA A 68 -4.30 -3.55 -38.37
C ALA A 68 -5.08 -4.64 -39.11
N PHE A 69 -6.31 -4.88 -38.67
CA PHE A 69 -7.20 -5.84 -39.31
C PHE A 69 -7.74 -5.25 -40.62
N THR A 70 -7.33 -5.81 -41.76
CA THR A 70 -7.72 -5.26 -43.08
C THR A 70 -8.80 -6.07 -43.79
N ASN A 71 -9.08 -7.31 -43.36
CA ASN A 71 -10.03 -8.20 -44.02
C ASN A 71 -11.42 -8.19 -43.36
N TYR A 72 -12.11 -7.06 -43.48
CA TYR A 72 -13.42 -6.84 -42.84
C TYR A 72 -14.50 -7.88 -43.20
N LYS A 73 -14.39 -8.55 -44.36
CA LYS A 73 -15.31 -9.62 -44.77
C LYS A 73 -15.31 -10.81 -43.81
N LYS A 74 -14.18 -11.08 -43.14
CA LYS A 74 -14.01 -12.17 -42.17
C LYS A 74 -13.99 -11.69 -40.72
N LEU A 75 -14.35 -10.42 -40.46
CA LEU A 75 -14.23 -9.81 -39.14
C LEU A 75 -14.93 -10.63 -38.05
N HIS A 76 -16.17 -11.06 -38.28
CA HIS A 76 -16.92 -11.82 -37.29
C HIS A 76 -16.29 -13.17 -36.94
N GLU A 77 -15.75 -13.88 -37.92
CA GLU A 77 -15.04 -15.15 -37.70
C GLU A 77 -13.75 -14.89 -36.92
N ALA A 78 -12.97 -13.91 -37.36
CA ALA A 78 -11.73 -13.54 -36.70
C ALA A 78 -11.95 -13.05 -35.26
N CYS A 79 -13.02 -12.30 -34.97
CA CYS A 79 -13.38 -11.91 -33.61
C CYS A 79 -13.74 -13.12 -32.74
N ARG A 80 -14.49 -14.09 -33.27
CA ARG A 80 -14.83 -15.32 -32.53
C ARG A 80 -13.59 -16.12 -32.18
N ASP A 81 -12.64 -16.21 -33.10
CA ASP A 81 -11.38 -16.92 -32.87
C ASP A 81 -10.47 -16.14 -31.92
N HIS A 82 -10.47 -14.80 -31.98
CA HIS A 82 -9.75 -13.95 -31.03
C HIS A 82 -10.22 -14.16 -29.59
N VAL A 83 -11.53 -14.18 -29.33
CA VAL A 83 -12.05 -14.40 -27.97
C VAL A 83 -11.62 -15.77 -27.41
N LYS A 84 -11.47 -16.77 -28.28
CA LYS A 84 -10.98 -18.11 -27.91
C LYS A 84 -9.47 -18.19 -27.80
N SER A 85 -8.74 -17.17 -28.25
CA SER A 85 -7.28 -17.17 -28.19
C SER A 85 -6.80 -17.10 -26.75
N GLN A 86 -5.69 -17.78 -26.49
CA GLN A 86 -5.03 -17.81 -25.18
C GLN A 86 -4.74 -16.39 -24.67
N TRP A 87 -4.26 -15.49 -25.54
CA TRP A 87 -3.95 -14.09 -25.21
C TRP A 87 -5.17 -13.31 -24.70
N HIS A 88 -6.32 -13.45 -25.34
CA HIS A 88 -7.54 -12.78 -24.88
C HIS A 88 -7.97 -13.33 -23.51
N GLN A 89 -7.95 -14.65 -23.36
CA GLN A 89 -8.33 -15.31 -22.11
C GLN A 89 -7.39 -14.95 -20.96
N GLU A 90 -6.07 -14.94 -21.20
CA GLU A 90 -5.06 -14.55 -20.23
C GLU A 90 -5.17 -13.07 -19.86
N ALA A 91 -5.40 -12.18 -20.83
CA ALA A 91 -5.62 -10.76 -20.56
C ALA A 91 -6.90 -10.53 -19.72
N MET A 92 -7.98 -11.25 -20.04
CA MET A 92 -9.22 -11.19 -19.27
C MET A 92 -9.04 -11.76 -17.85
N ALA A 93 -8.30 -12.87 -17.71
CA ALA A 93 -7.98 -13.46 -16.41
C ALA A 93 -7.10 -12.52 -15.56
N ALA A 94 -6.09 -11.89 -16.16
CA ALA A 94 -5.24 -10.91 -15.49
C ALA A 94 -6.04 -9.69 -15.03
N SER A 95 -6.94 -9.18 -15.89
CA SER A 95 -7.85 -8.09 -15.53
C SER A 95 -8.78 -8.47 -14.37
N GLN A 96 -9.34 -9.67 -14.39
CA GLN A 96 -10.19 -10.16 -13.31
C GLN A 96 -9.41 -10.30 -12.00
N ASN A 97 -8.21 -10.88 -12.03
CA ASN A 97 -7.33 -10.99 -10.86
C ASN A 97 -6.99 -9.60 -10.28
N PHE A 98 -6.70 -8.62 -11.14
CA PHE A 98 -6.48 -7.24 -10.69
C PHE A 98 -7.71 -6.68 -9.97
N MET A 99 -8.91 -6.86 -10.53
CA MET A 99 -10.16 -6.41 -9.91
C MET A 99 -10.46 -7.13 -8.60
N ASP A 100 -10.19 -8.43 -8.51
CA ASP A 100 -10.38 -9.21 -7.29
C ASP A 100 -9.43 -8.76 -6.17
N VAL A 101 -8.18 -8.41 -6.52
CA VAL A 101 -7.22 -7.81 -5.59
C VAL A 101 -7.66 -6.41 -5.17
N LEU A 102 -8.08 -5.58 -6.13
CA LEU A 102 -8.52 -4.20 -5.89
C LEU A 102 -9.75 -4.14 -4.98
N THR A 103 -10.69 -5.08 -5.18
CA THR A 103 -11.93 -5.17 -4.38
C THR A 103 -11.76 -5.97 -3.09
N GLY A 104 -10.57 -6.49 -2.81
CA GLY A 104 -10.25 -7.24 -1.59
C GLY A 104 -10.82 -8.66 -1.52
N LYS A 105 -11.28 -9.21 -2.65
CA LYS A 105 -11.74 -10.62 -2.75
C LYS A 105 -10.59 -11.61 -2.72
N GLN A 106 -9.41 -11.22 -3.22
CA GLN A 106 -8.21 -12.03 -3.22
C GLN A 106 -6.98 -11.21 -2.79
N LEU A 107 -5.98 -11.88 -2.21
CA LEU A 107 -4.71 -11.25 -1.84
C LEU A 107 -3.77 -11.15 -3.06
N PRO A 108 -2.88 -10.16 -3.14
CA PRO A 108 -1.82 -10.11 -4.15
C PRO A 108 -0.95 -11.37 -4.13
N ILE A 109 -0.48 -11.83 -5.29
CA ILE A 109 0.34 -13.05 -5.43
C ILE A 109 1.57 -13.03 -4.51
N VAL A 110 2.23 -11.88 -4.36
CA VAL A 110 3.39 -11.72 -3.47
C VAL A 110 3.04 -12.04 -2.01
N GLN A 111 1.84 -11.65 -1.56
CA GLN A 111 1.36 -11.96 -0.22
C GLN A 111 0.90 -13.42 -0.09
N GLN A 112 0.33 -14.00 -1.16
CA GLN A 112 -0.02 -15.43 -1.19
C GLN A 112 1.22 -16.33 -1.05
N LEU A 113 2.33 -15.94 -1.70
CA LEU A 113 3.59 -16.69 -1.64
C LEU A 113 4.39 -16.42 -0.36
N ASN A 114 4.22 -15.25 0.24
CA ASN A 114 4.97 -14.83 1.42
C ASN A 114 4.07 -14.62 2.63
N ARG A 115 3.78 -15.72 3.33
CA ARG A 115 2.99 -15.73 4.58
C ARG A 115 3.57 -14.79 5.65
N SER A 116 4.89 -14.64 5.72
CA SER A 116 5.53 -13.73 6.67
C SER A 116 5.14 -12.26 6.42
N LEU A 117 5.10 -11.83 5.14
CA LEU A 117 4.63 -10.48 4.79
C LEU A 117 3.15 -10.29 5.14
N GLN A 118 2.32 -11.31 4.94
CA GLN A 118 0.92 -11.30 5.33
C GLN A 118 0.78 -11.11 6.85
N ASP A 119 1.47 -11.93 7.64
CA ASP A 119 1.42 -11.86 9.10
C ASP A 119 1.92 -10.51 9.63
N GLN A 120 2.96 -9.93 8.99
CA GLN A 120 3.44 -8.59 9.32
C GLN A 120 2.39 -7.52 9.02
N ALA A 121 1.75 -7.58 7.86
CA ALA A 121 0.69 -6.64 7.48
C ALA A 121 -0.51 -6.72 8.44
N GLU A 122 -0.90 -7.93 8.84
CA GLU A 122 -1.98 -8.16 9.81
C GLU A 122 -1.61 -7.61 11.19
N ARG A 123 -0.40 -7.90 11.69
CA ARG A 123 0.10 -7.33 12.94
C ARG A 123 0.16 -5.80 12.92
N ASN A 124 0.56 -5.21 11.80
CA ASN A 124 0.58 -3.75 11.65
C ASN A 124 -0.83 -3.16 11.64
N ARG A 125 -1.82 -3.84 11.05
CA ARG A 125 -3.23 -3.42 11.10
C ARG A 125 -3.77 -3.43 12.52
N LEU A 126 -3.46 -4.47 13.31
CA LEU A 126 -3.86 -4.53 14.72
C LEU A 126 -3.28 -3.37 15.54
N LYS A 127 -2.04 -2.97 15.27
CA LYS A 127 -1.39 -1.81 15.90
C LYS A 127 -1.97 -0.46 15.45
N LEU A 128 -2.29 -0.32 14.17
CA LEU A 128 -2.84 0.93 13.61
C LEU A 128 -4.31 1.16 13.99
N PHE A 129 -5.09 0.09 14.17
CA PHE A 129 -6.51 0.17 14.51
C PHE A 129 -6.80 1.05 15.75
N PRO A 130 -6.17 0.86 16.93
CA PRO A 130 -6.42 1.70 18.10
C PRO A 130 -6.02 3.17 17.87
N ILE A 131 -5.00 3.42 17.05
CA ILE A 131 -4.53 4.77 16.73
C ILE A 131 -5.53 5.51 15.84
N VAL A 132 -5.95 4.88 14.74
CA VAL A 132 -6.93 5.43 13.80
C VAL A 132 -8.28 5.62 14.48
N SER A 133 -8.75 4.65 15.25
CA SER A 133 -10.02 4.77 15.99
C SER A 133 -10.00 5.92 17.00
N THR A 134 -8.86 6.22 17.63
CA THR A 134 -8.71 7.38 18.51
C THR A 134 -8.78 8.70 17.75
N ILE A 135 -8.17 8.79 16.56
CA ILE A 135 -8.29 9.96 15.68
C ILE A 135 -9.74 10.19 15.25
N ILE A 136 -10.44 9.11 14.85
CA ILE A 136 -11.85 9.17 14.48
C ILE A 136 -12.69 9.61 15.68
N PHE A 137 -12.42 9.08 16.88
CA PHE A 137 -13.12 9.48 18.11
C PHE A 137 -12.96 10.98 18.38
N CYS A 138 -11.74 11.52 18.26
CA CYS A 138 -11.53 12.96 18.38
C CYS A 138 -12.33 13.76 17.34
N ALA A 139 -12.35 13.29 16.09
CA ALA A 139 -13.05 13.95 15.01
C ALA A 139 -14.58 13.94 15.16
N THR A 140 -15.15 12.85 15.70
CA THR A 140 -16.61 12.74 15.92
C THR A 140 -17.10 13.53 17.13
N HIS A 141 -16.21 13.81 18.10
CA HIS A 141 -16.52 14.54 19.33
C HIS A 141 -15.98 15.98 19.34
N ASP A 142 -15.52 16.49 18.18
CA ASP A 142 -14.94 17.84 18.04
C ASP A 142 -13.78 18.14 19.00
N MET A 143 -13.02 17.11 19.40
CA MET A 143 -11.89 17.26 20.33
C MET A 143 -10.61 17.59 19.58
N LEU A 144 -9.82 18.53 20.10
CA LEU A 144 -8.57 18.92 19.48
C LEU A 144 -7.56 17.76 19.54
N ILE A 145 -7.10 17.29 18.38
CA ILE A 145 -6.09 16.21 18.29
C ILE A 145 -4.74 16.70 18.82
N ARG A 146 -4.38 17.97 18.53
CA ARG A 146 -3.10 18.57 18.91
C ARG A 146 -3.25 19.46 20.14
N GLY A 147 -2.25 19.45 21.01
CA GLY A 147 -2.04 20.52 21.98
C GLY A 147 -0.82 21.38 21.61
N LYS A 148 -0.41 22.23 22.55
CA LYS A 148 0.56 23.30 22.29
C LYS A 148 1.99 22.81 22.03
N GLN A 149 2.35 21.61 22.49
CA GLN A 149 3.66 21.00 22.27
C GLN A 149 3.54 19.68 21.51
N SER A 150 4.59 19.32 20.77
CA SER A 150 4.68 18.01 20.11
C SER A 150 4.69 16.90 21.18
N GLY A 151 3.54 16.27 21.40
CA GLY A 151 3.39 15.20 22.40
C GLY A 151 2.39 15.51 23.51
N SER A 152 1.94 16.75 23.68
CA SER A 152 0.85 17.08 24.60
C SER A 152 -0.41 17.36 23.80
N GLY A 153 -1.44 16.54 23.96
CA GLY A 153 -2.69 16.70 23.23
C GLY A 153 -3.65 15.55 23.57
N VAL A 154 -4.95 15.81 23.42
CA VAL A 154 -6.03 14.87 23.79
C VAL A 154 -5.84 13.51 23.12
N PHE A 155 -5.26 13.49 21.92
CA PHE A 155 -4.91 12.25 21.22
C PHE A 155 -3.95 11.36 21.99
N ASN A 156 -2.85 11.90 22.53
CA ASN A 156 -1.88 11.09 23.30
C ASN A 156 -2.47 10.66 24.64
N ASP A 157 -3.19 11.56 25.32
CA ASP A 157 -3.86 11.25 26.59
C ASP A 157 -4.88 10.10 26.42
N LEU A 158 -5.59 10.06 25.29
CA LEU A 158 -6.52 8.97 24.97
C LEU A 158 -5.80 7.66 24.64
N LEU A 159 -4.64 7.71 24.00
CA LEU A 159 -3.85 6.49 23.76
C LEU A 159 -3.32 5.92 25.08
N ASP A 160 -2.83 6.78 25.98
CA ASP A 160 -2.40 6.38 27.32
C ASP A 160 -3.57 5.82 28.14
N PHE A 161 -4.75 6.45 28.03
CA PHE A 161 -5.98 5.95 28.64
C PHE A 161 -6.34 4.54 28.14
N ARG A 162 -6.22 4.28 26.84
CA ARG A 162 -6.48 2.94 26.26
C ARG A 162 -5.51 1.89 26.78
N VAL A 163 -4.23 2.23 26.87
CA VAL A 163 -3.21 1.36 27.48
C VAL A 163 -3.57 1.07 28.94
N GLY A 164 -3.94 2.09 29.71
CA GLY A 164 -4.40 1.94 31.09
C GLY A 164 -5.70 1.12 31.24
N ALA A 165 -6.56 1.13 30.22
CA ALA A 165 -7.79 0.35 30.16
C ALA A 165 -7.58 -1.11 29.70
N GLY A 166 -6.34 -1.52 29.41
CA GLY A 166 -5.99 -2.92 29.09
C GLY A 166 -5.75 -3.21 27.60
N ASP A 167 -5.48 -2.21 26.76
CA ASP A 167 -5.08 -2.41 25.36
C ASP A 167 -3.61 -2.93 25.29
N ILE A 168 -3.44 -4.24 25.49
CA ILE A 168 -2.12 -4.91 25.54
C ILE A 168 -1.38 -4.78 24.20
N CYS A 169 -2.09 -4.85 23.07
CA CYS A 169 -1.48 -4.75 21.75
C CYS A 169 -0.86 -3.35 21.53
N LEU A 170 -1.57 -2.30 21.92
CA LEU A 170 -1.06 -0.93 21.87
C LEU A 170 0.09 -0.73 22.88
N GLN A 171 0.00 -1.31 24.07
CA GLN A 171 1.03 -1.25 25.09
C GLN A 171 2.35 -1.87 24.60
N GLU A 172 2.29 -3.10 24.10
CA GLU A 172 3.44 -3.80 23.53
C GLU A 172 4.02 -3.04 22.34
N HIS A 173 3.16 -2.45 21.51
CA HIS A 173 3.58 -1.64 20.38
C HIS A 173 4.39 -0.41 20.80
N PHE A 174 3.95 0.31 21.83
CA PHE A 174 4.67 1.48 22.33
C PHE A 174 5.95 1.13 23.10
N ALA A 175 6.01 -0.05 23.71
CA ALA A 175 7.21 -0.56 24.37
C ALA A 175 8.28 -1.02 23.36
N SER A 176 7.86 -1.72 22.29
CA SER A 176 8.77 -2.34 21.31
C SER A 176 9.04 -1.50 20.05
N GLY A 177 8.19 -0.52 19.75
CA GLY A 177 8.24 0.25 18.51
C GLY A 177 9.32 1.32 18.49
N ALA A 178 10.11 1.35 17.43
CA ALA A 178 10.97 2.50 17.09
C ALA A 178 10.13 3.78 16.93
N GLY A 179 10.70 4.95 17.20
CA GLY A 179 9.92 6.21 17.29
C GLY A 179 9.02 6.50 16.08
N ASN A 180 9.53 6.30 14.86
CA ASN A 180 8.75 6.44 13.62
C ASN A 180 7.67 5.36 13.45
N ALA A 181 7.89 4.17 13.98
CA ALA A 181 6.96 3.05 13.92
C ALA A 181 5.85 3.13 14.96
N LYS A 182 5.88 4.06 15.93
CA LYS A 182 4.78 4.24 16.91
C LYS A 182 3.53 4.89 16.32
N TYR A 183 3.63 5.46 15.11
CA TYR A 183 2.52 6.13 14.40
C TYR A 183 1.84 7.28 15.18
N THR A 184 2.48 7.82 16.22
CA THR A 184 1.95 8.92 17.04
C THR A 184 2.45 10.28 16.61
N SER A 185 3.35 10.37 15.62
CA SER A 185 3.94 11.65 15.19
C SER A 185 2.93 12.55 14.48
N VAL A 186 3.16 13.86 14.57
CA VAL A 186 2.36 14.91 13.90
C VAL A 186 2.18 14.62 12.41
N ARG A 187 3.27 14.17 11.75
CA ARG A 187 3.28 13.82 10.33
C ARG A 187 2.36 12.63 10.02
N VAL A 188 2.50 11.54 10.77
CA VAL A 188 1.67 10.35 10.56
C VAL A 188 0.19 10.66 10.84
N GLN A 189 -0.10 11.45 11.86
CA GLN A 189 -1.46 11.94 12.10
C GLN A 189 -2.00 12.72 10.90
N ASN A 190 -1.22 13.61 10.29
CA ASN A 190 -1.64 14.36 9.10
C ASN A 190 -1.89 13.48 7.87
N GLU A 191 -1.06 12.44 7.69
CA GLU A 191 -1.26 11.45 6.63
C GLU A 191 -2.57 10.68 6.83
N ILE A 192 -2.83 10.16 8.05
CA ILE A 192 -4.08 9.47 8.39
C ILE A 192 -5.28 10.39 8.19
N ILE A 193 -5.21 11.62 8.68
CA ILE A 193 -6.27 12.63 8.52
C ILE A 193 -6.57 12.87 7.03
N THR A 194 -5.53 12.98 6.21
CA THR A 194 -5.70 13.22 4.77
C THR A 194 -6.41 12.05 4.10
N ILE A 195 -6.00 10.81 4.41
CA ILE A 195 -6.63 9.59 3.90
C ILE A 195 -8.11 9.54 4.30
N CYS A 196 -8.41 9.75 5.58
CA CYS A 196 -9.79 9.73 6.10
C CYS A 196 -10.66 10.87 5.56
N ALA A 197 -10.07 12.01 5.17
CA ALA A 197 -10.80 13.13 4.59
C ALA A 197 -11.11 12.92 3.10
N THR A 198 -10.26 12.16 2.40
CA THR A 198 -10.41 11.88 0.95
C THR A 198 -11.33 10.70 0.63
N SER A 199 -11.48 9.75 1.56
CA SER A 199 -12.49 8.69 1.47
C SER A 199 -13.92 9.22 1.63
#